data_AF-A0A958C759-F1
#
_entry.id   AF-A0A958C759-F1
#
_cell.length_a   1.000
_cell.length_b   1.000
_cell.length_c   1.000
_cell.angle_alpha   90.00
_cell.angle_beta   90.00
_cell.angle_gamma   90.00
#
_symmetry.space_group_name_H-M   'P 1'
#
loop_
_entity.id
_entity.type
_entity.pdbx_description
1 polymer ?
#
loop_
_entity_poly.entity_id
_entity_poly.type
_entity_poly.pdbx_seq_one_letter_code
_entity_poly.pdbx_strand_id
1 'polypeptide(L)' 'MTLNSGDVWSDFSQRLRSLIGAKVADPADADDILQEVFLKVHLRLDTLQDESRLAPWLYQITRHAITDYYRGRRPMVEL' A
#
# COMPACT_ATOMS: atom_id res chain seq x y z
N MET A 1 21.52 -4.09 19.20
CA MET A 1 21.01 -3.19 18.15
C MET A 1 19.49 -3.24 18.23
N THR A 2 18.88 -2.34 19.00
CA THR A 2 17.43 -2.27 19.15
C THR A 2 16.84 -1.75 17.85
N LEU A 3 16.14 -2.62 17.11
CA LEU A 3 15.32 -2.23 15.96
C LEU A 3 14.28 -1.23 16.47
N ASN A 4 14.45 0.04 16.12
CA ASN A 4 13.49 1.06 16.47
C ASN A 4 12.30 0.90 15.53
N SER A 5 11.06 0.95 16.02
CA SER A 5 9.86 0.71 15.21
C SER A 5 9.77 1.63 13.97
N GLY A 6 10.42 2.80 14.01
CA GLY A 6 10.54 3.71 12.87
C GLY A 6 11.36 3.16 11.69
N ASP A 7 12.40 2.37 11.95
CA ASP A 7 13.28 1.83 10.90
C ASP A 7 12.54 0.75 10.09
N VAL A 8 11.80 -0.10 10.79
CA VAL A 8 10.96 -1.15 10.16
C VAL A 8 9.88 -0.52 9.28
N TRP A 9 9.24 0.55 9.75
CA TRP A 9 8.22 1.25 8.97
C TRP A 9 8.80 1.93 7.72
N SER A 10 9.98 2.54 7.84
CA SER A 10 10.69 3.15 6.71
C SER A 10 11.03 2.10 5.64
N ASP A 11 11.53 0.93 6.05
CA ASP A 11 11.86 -0.17 5.15
C ASP A 11 10.63 -0.69 4.41
N PHE A 12 9.50 -0.88 5.11
CA PHE A 12 8.25 -1.27 4.47
C PHE A 12 7.77 -0.19 3.51
N SER A 13 7.82 1.08 3.91
CA SER A 13 7.43 2.21 3.07
C SER A 13 8.18 2.23 1.74
N GLN A 14 9.51 2.04 1.79
CA GLN A 14 10.34 2.04 0.58
C GLN A 14 10.05 0.84 -0.32
N ARG A 15 9.81 -0.35 0.25
CA ARG A 15 9.44 -1.57 -0.49
C ARG A 15 8.07 -1.43 -1.15
N LEU A 16 7.08 -0.90 -0.43
CA LEU A 16 5.74 -0.68 -0.98
C LEU A 16 5.76 0.37 -2.08
N ARG A 17 6.48 1.49 -1.89
CA ARG A 17 6.67 2.50 -2.93
C ARG A 17 7.30 1.92 -4.19
N SER A 18 8.33 1.09 -4.04
CA SER A 18 8.99 0.41 -5.16
C SER A 18 8.03 -0.55 -5.89
N LEU A 19 7.20 -1.28 -5.14
CA LEU A 19 6.19 -2.18 -5.71
C LEU A 19 5.12 -1.40 -6.50
N ILE A 20 4.66 -0.28 -5.97
CA ILE A 20 3.67 0.59 -6.64
C ILE A 20 4.28 1.19 -7.91
N GLY A 21 5.49 1.77 -7.83
CA GLY A 21 6.17 2.36 -8.98
C GLY A 21 6.52 1.35 -10.08
N ALA A 22 6.68 0.06 -9.73
CA ALA A 22 6.83 -1.00 -10.73
C ALA A 22 5.53 -1.33 -11.48
N LYS A 23 4.38 -0.82 -11.03
CA LYS A 23 3.06 -1.00 -11.65
C LYS A 23 2.49 0.29 -12.22
N VAL A 24 2.72 1.41 -11.55
CA VAL A 24 2.16 2.73 -11.86
C VAL A 24 3.29 3.62 -12.35
N ALA A 25 3.18 4.06 -13.61
CA ALA A 25 4.25 4.78 -14.30
C ALA A 25 4.40 6.23 -13.84
N ASP A 26 3.30 6.87 -13.42
CA ASP A 26 3.32 8.24 -12.92
C ASP A 26 3.76 8.26 -11.45
N PRO A 27 4.86 8.95 -11.11
CA PRO A 27 5.32 9.07 -9.73
C PRO A 27 4.32 9.71 -8.77
N ALA A 28 3.52 10.69 -9.23
CA ALA A 28 2.52 11.36 -8.41
C ALA A 28 1.38 10.40 -8.05
N ASP A 29 0.87 9.65 -9.03
CA ASP A 29 -0.13 8.60 -8.78
C ASP A 29 0.41 7.51 -7.84
N ALA A 30 1.69 7.15 -7.98
CA ALA A 30 2.32 6.17 -7.10
C ALA A 30 2.40 6.65 -5.64
N ASP A 31 2.71 7.93 -5.43
CA ASP A 31 2.73 8.55 -4.11
C ASP A 31 1.32 8.70 -3.52
N ASP A 32 0.30 8.99 -4.34
CA ASP A 32 -1.10 9.02 -3.91
C ASP A 32 -1.60 7.64 -3.46
N ILE A 33 -1.30 6.58 -4.23
CA ILE A 33 -1.64 5.20 -3.87
C ILE A 33 -0.92 4.80 -2.58
N LEU A 34 0.35 5.19 -2.41
CA LEU A 34 1.10 4.89 -1.20
C LEU A 34 0.45 5.54 0.04
N GLN A 35 0.00 6.78 -0.07
CA GLN A 35 -0.76 7.46 0.99
C GLN A 35 -2.07 6.72 1.31
N GLU A 36 -2.83 6.31 0.29
CA GLU A 36 -4.06 5.54 0.49
C GLU A 36 -3.81 4.21 1.21
N VAL A 37 -2.71 3.52 0.87
CA VAL A 37 -2.27 2.29 1.55
C VAL A 37 -2.02 2.57 3.03
N PHE A 38 -1.28 3.62 3.37
CA PHE A 38 -1.02 3.94 4.77
C PHE A 38 -2.28 4.29 5.56
N LEU A 39 -3.22 5.01 4.94
CA LEU A 39 -4.53 5.27 5.56
C LEU A 39 -5.28 3.97 5.82
N LYS A 40 -5.37 3.07 4.83
CA LYS A 40 -6.02 1.76 4.97
C LYS A 40 -5.35 0.89 6.03
N VAL A 41 -4.02 0.95 6.13
CA VAL A 41 -3.25 0.26 7.17
C VAL A 41 -3.61 0.81 8.54
N HIS A 42 -3.52 2.12 8.75
CA HIS A 42 -3.81 2.73 10.04
C HIS A 42 -5.24 2.45 10.52
N LEU A 43 -6.21 2.46 9.60
CA LEU A 43 -7.62 2.20 9.90
C LEU A 43 -7.97 0.73 10.15
N ARG A 44 -7.08 -0.20 9.79
CA ARG A 44 -7.34 -1.64 9.88
C ARG A 44 -6.28 -2.38 10.68
N LEU A 45 -5.31 -1.67 11.26
CA LEU A 45 -4.19 -2.27 11.97
C LEU A 45 -4.69 -3.09 13.18
N ASP A 46 -5.76 -2.63 13.81
CA ASP A 46 -6.49 -3.30 14.89
C ASP A 46 -7.10 -4.65 14.46
N THR A 47 -7.35 -4.85 13.17
CA THR A 47 -7.88 -6.12 12.63
C THR A 47 -6.79 -7.18 12.44
N LEU A 48 -5.51 -6.80 12.52
CA LEU A 48 -4.39 -7.73 12.39
C LEU A 48 -4.18 -8.46 13.73
N GLN A 49 -4.71 -9.67 13.83
CA GLN A 49 -4.59 -10.49 15.05
C GLN A 49 -3.21 -11.14 15.24
N ASP A 50 -2.38 -11.16 14.19
CA ASP A 50 -1.09 -11.84 14.17
C ASP A 50 -0.04 -10.97 13.47
N GLU A 51 0.89 -10.44 14.24
CA GLU A 51 1.98 -9.59 13.77
C GLU A 51 2.89 -10.29 12.75
N SER A 52 2.99 -11.63 12.80
CA SER A 52 3.77 -12.40 11.81
C SER A 52 3.17 -12.29 10.40
N ARG A 53 1.90 -11.92 10.30
CA ARG A 53 1.17 -11.73 9.05
C ARG A 53 1.15 -10.28 8.57
N LEU A 54 1.85 -9.37 9.25
CA LEU A 54 1.90 -7.95 8.87
C LEU A 54 2.38 -7.77 7.42
N ALA A 55 3.51 -8.37 7.05
CA ALA A 55 4.06 -8.24 5.70
C ALA A 55 3.08 -8.70 4.60
N PRO A 56 2.56 -9.95 4.60
CA PRO A 56 1.61 -10.38 3.56
C PRO A 56 0.32 -9.56 3.56
N TRP A 57 -0.16 -9.10 4.72
CA TRP A 57 -1.33 -8.23 4.82
C TRP A 57 -1.08 -6.84 4.21
N LEU A 58 0.07 -6.22 4.46
CA LEU A 58 0.49 -4.96 3.82
C LEU A 58 0.51 -5.09 2.30
N TYR A 59 1.15 -6.14 1.77
CA TYR A 59 1.17 -6.38 0.32
C TYR A 59 -0.23 -6.59 -0.27
N GLN A 60 -1.16 -7.20 0.47
CA GLN A 60 -2.54 -7.36 0.02
C GLN A 60 -3.24 -6.00 -0.10
N ILE A 61 -3.12 -5.14 0.92
CA ILE A 61 -3.68 -3.78 0.88
C ILE A 61 -3.10 -3.00 -0.31
N THR A 62 -1.78 -3.06 -0.52
CA THR A 62 -1.14 -2.36 -1.64
C THR A 62 -1.63 -2.86 -3.00
N ARG A 63 -1.78 -4.16 -3.19
CA ARG A 63 -2.31 -4.72 -4.44
C ARG A 63 -3.76 -4.32 -4.69
N HIS A 64 -4.58 -4.27 -3.63
CA HIS A 64 -5.95 -3.79 -3.74
C HIS A 64 -5.98 -2.30 -4.12
N ALA A 65 -5.17 -1.45 -3.49
CA ALA A 65 -5.10 -0.02 -3.83
C ALA A 65 -4.67 0.22 -5.29
N ILE A 66 -3.66 -0.49 -5.78
CA ILE A 66 -3.26 -0.43 -7.21
C ILE A 66 -4.43 -0.86 -8.11
N THR A 67 -5.13 -1.93 -7.75
CA THR A 67 -6.29 -2.43 -8.52
C THR A 67 -7.43 -1.41 -8.54
N ASP A 68 -7.73 -0.79 -7.40
CA ASP A 68 -8.78 0.22 -7.25
C ASP A 68 -8.44 1.47 -8.07
N TYR A 69 -7.18 1.92 -8.06
CA TYR A 69 -6.71 3.02 -8.90
C TYR A 69 -6.97 2.75 -10.40
N TYR A 70 -6.64 1.56 -10.91
CA TYR A 70 -6.91 1.21 -12.31
C TYR A 70 -8.40 1.00 -12.61
N ARG A 71 -9.19 0.57 -11.62
CA ARG A 71 -10.65 0.48 -11.76
C ARG A 71 -11.29 1.85 -11.82
N GLY A 72 -10.86 2.81 -11.02
CA GLY A 72 -11.32 4.20 -11.04
C GLY A 72 -10.92 4.95 -12.31
N ARG A 73 -9.79 4.58 -12.93
CA ARG A 73 -9.35 5.10 -14.24
C ARG A 73 -10.06 4.48 -15.44
N ARG A 74 -10.77 3.36 -15.29
CA ARG A 74 -11.61 2.88 -16.39
C ARG A 74 -12.73 3.90 -16.55
N PRO A 75 -12.89 4.53 -17.74
CA PRO A 75 -14.12 5.25 -18.01
C PRO A 75 -15.25 4.26 -17.75
N MET A 76 -16.20 4.66 -16.91
CA MET A 76 -17.42 3.91 -16.71
C MET A 76 -18.05 3.86 -18.10
N VAL A 77 -17.90 2.73 -18.80
CA VAL A 77 -18.61 2.51 -20.06
C VAL A 77 -20.06 2.36 -19.64
N GLU A 78 -20.77 3.48 -19.66
CA GLU A 78 -22.22 3.50 -19.67
C GLU A 78 -22.63 2.72 -20.92
N LEU A 79 -23.16 1.52 -20.70
CA LEU A 79 -23.82 0.68 -21.71
C LEU A 79 -25.27 1.12 -21.85
#